data_AF-A0A0P0WJY3-F1
#
_entry.id   AF-A0A0P0WJY3-F1
#
_cell.length_a   1.000
_cell.length_b   1.000
_cell.length_c   1.000
_cell.angle_alpha   90.00
_cell.angle_beta   90.00
_cell.angle_gamma   90.00
#
_symmetry.space_group_name_H-M   'P 1'
#
loop_
_entity.id
_entity.type
_entity.pdbx_description
1 polymer ?
#
loop_
_entity_poly.entity_id
_entity_poly.type
_entity_poly.pdbx_seq_one_letter_code
_entity_poly.pdbx_strand_id
1 'polypeptide(L)'
;MGRMNEQRWMKIVQVRELLGSLAAEMPAFLSDTTIRRFLRARNWSTEQATKSLKETVKWRRQYRPESICWVLSQIPNQPLC
;
A
#
# COMPACT_ATOMS: atom_id res chain seq x y z
N MET A 1 0.19 26.91 -5.13
CA MET A 1 0.48 25.46 -4.97
C MET A 1 -0.35 24.75 -3.87
N GLY A 2 -0.93 25.44 -2.87
CA GLY A 2 -1.49 24.78 -1.66
C GLY A 2 -2.77 23.94 -1.83
N ARG A 3 -3.75 24.39 -2.62
CA ARG A 3 -5.10 23.79 -2.68
C ARG A 3 -5.13 22.35 -3.21
N MET A 4 -4.26 22.04 -4.17
CA MET A 4 -4.15 20.69 -4.78
C MET A 4 -3.61 19.65 -3.80
N ASN A 5 -2.66 20.05 -2.95
CA ASN A 5 -2.06 19.15 -1.97
C ASN A 5 -3.05 18.82 -0.86
N GLU A 6 -3.85 19.81 -0.44
CA GLU A 6 -4.93 19.61 0.52
C GLU A 6 -6.00 18.66 0.01
N GLN A 7 -6.51 18.85 -1.22
CA GLN A 7 -7.49 17.93 -1.82
C GLN A 7 -6.96 16.49 -1.91
N ARG A 8 -5.69 16.31 -2.28
CA ARG A 8 -5.05 14.99 -2.32
C ARG A 8 -4.88 14.38 -0.94
N TRP A 9 -4.57 15.21 0.06
CA TRP A 9 -4.48 14.78 1.46
C TRP A 9 -5.83 14.31 2.00
N MET A 10 -6.91 15.06 1.74
CA MET A 10 -8.27 14.67 2.14
C MET A 10 -8.67 13.29 1.58
N LYS A 11 -8.30 12.99 0.33
CA LYS A 11 -8.53 11.67 -0.26
C LYS A 11 -7.74 10.56 0.43
N ILE A 12 -6.53 10.83 0.90
CA ILE A 12 -5.72 9.86 1.67
C ILE A 12 -6.39 9.60 3.01
N VAL A 13 -6.80 10.65 3.73
CA VAL A 13 -7.51 10.54 5.02
C VAL A 13 -8.81 9.76 4.84
N GLN A 14 -9.61 10.09 3.84
CA GLN A 14 -10.86 9.38 3.54
C GLN A 14 -10.64 7.89 3.26
N VAL A 15 -9.65 7.52 2.46
CA VAL A 15 -9.33 6.10 2.24
C VAL A 15 -8.90 5.43 3.54
N ARG A 16 -8.11 6.11 4.39
CA ARG A 16 -7.66 5.57 5.67
C ARG A 16 -8.83 5.32 6.63
N GLU A 17 -9.82 6.21 6.65
CA GLU A 17 -11.08 6.01 7.38
C GLU A 17 -11.89 4.83 6.83
N LEU A 18 -12.03 4.72 5.49
CA LEU A 18 -12.75 3.62 4.83
C LEU A 18 -12.09 2.24 5.02
N LEU A 19 -10.78 2.22 5.28
CA LEU A 19 -10.04 1.01 5.65
C LEU A 19 -10.29 0.61 7.11
N GLY A 20 -10.61 1.55 8.00
CA GLY A 20 -10.94 1.29 9.41
C GLY A 20 -9.85 0.49 10.14
N SER A 21 -10.24 -0.59 10.82
CA SER A 21 -9.32 -1.45 11.58
C SER A 21 -8.23 -2.08 10.72
N LEU A 22 -8.44 -2.22 9.41
CA LEU A 22 -7.45 -2.77 8.49
C LEU A 22 -6.17 -1.92 8.45
N ALA A 23 -6.32 -0.58 8.56
CA ALA A 23 -5.19 0.35 8.57
C ALA A 23 -4.29 0.17 9.80
N ALA A 24 -4.87 -0.26 10.93
CA ALA A 24 -4.12 -0.54 12.16
C ALA A 24 -3.41 -1.90 12.12
N GLU A 25 -3.89 -2.84 11.31
CA GLU A 25 -3.31 -4.19 11.22
C GLU A 25 -1.98 -4.22 10.45
N MET A 26 -1.88 -3.46 9.36
CA MET A 26 -0.67 -3.41 8.52
C MET A 26 -0.18 -1.96 8.34
N PRO A 27 0.19 -1.25 9.43
CA PRO A 27 0.46 0.19 9.38
C PRO A 27 1.67 0.54 8.50
N ALA A 28 2.67 -0.35 8.45
CA ALA A 28 3.83 -0.18 7.58
C ALA A 28 3.45 -0.28 6.08
N PHE A 29 2.57 -1.21 5.73
CA PHE A 29 2.11 -1.37 4.35
C PHE A 29 1.09 -0.28 3.97
N LEU A 30 0.08 -0.04 4.80
CA LEU A 30 -1.01 0.92 4.58
C LEU A 30 -0.62 2.35 4.97
N SER A 31 0.63 2.73 4.72
CA SER A 31 1.11 4.10 4.91
C SER A 31 0.49 5.06 3.90
N ASP A 32 0.54 6.36 4.19
CA ASP A 32 0.02 7.41 3.31
C ASP A 32 0.66 7.36 1.91
N THR A 33 1.91 6.91 1.82
CA THR A 33 2.61 6.75 0.53
C THR A 33 2.02 5.62 -0.31
N THR A 34 1.67 4.49 0.31
CA THR A 34 1.00 3.37 -0.37
C THR A 34 -0.41 3.74 -0.77
N ILE A 35 -1.18 4.35 0.13
CA ILE A 35 -2.54 4.82 -0.17
C ILE A 35 -2.52 5.78 -1.36
N ARG A 36 -1.55 6.71 -1.39
CA ARG A 36 -1.36 7.62 -2.53
C ARG A 36 -1.05 6.90 -3.83
N ARG A 37 -0.23 5.84 -3.82
CA ARG A 37 0.06 5.02 -5.02
C ARG A 37 -1.22 4.37 -5.57
N PHE A 38 -2.05 3.82 -4.70
CA PHE A 38 -3.33 3.22 -5.09
C PHE A 38 -4.34 4.26 -5.59
N LEU A 39 -4.43 5.42 -4.94
CA LEU A 39 -5.25 6.53 -5.42
C LEU A 39 -4.82 6.97 -6.82
N ARG A 40 -3.52 7.14 -7.07
CA ARG A 40 -3.00 7.50 -8.42
C ARG A 40 -3.39 6.46 -9.47
N ALA A 41 -3.28 5.17 -9.17
CA ALA A 41 -3.62 4.09 -10.11
C ALA A 41 -5.13 4.00 -10.41
N ARG A 42 -5.98 4.50 -9.52
CA ARG A 42 -7.44 4.51 -9.66
C ARG A 42 -8.02 5.89 -9.95
N ASN A 43 -7.26 6.77 -10.63
CA ASN A 43 -7.68 8.12 -11.00
C ASN A 43 -8.23 8.94 -9.81
N TRP A 44 -7.63 8.77 -8.63
CA TRP A 44 -8.04 9.38 -7.37
C TRP A 44 -9.47 9.03 -6.92
N SER A 45 -10.02 7.88 -7.34
CA SER A 45 -11.26 7.31 -6.80
C SER A 45 -10.98 6.63 -5.46
N THR A 46 -11.59 7.15 -4.39
CA THR A 46 -11.40 6.65 -3.02
C THR A 46 -12.04 5.27 -2.83
N GLU A 47 -13.21 5.03 -3.43
CA GLU A 47 -13.90 3.73 -3.40
C GLU A 47 -13.07 2.63 -4.10
N GLN A 48 -12.63 2.88 -5.32
CA GLN A 48 -11.85 1.91 -6.09
C GLN A 48 -10.49 1.64 -5.45
N ALA A 49 -9.83 2.68 -4.93
CA ALA A 49 -8.58 2.53 -4.19
C ALA A 49 -8.77 1.71 -2.92
N THR A 50 -9.83 1.97 -2.15
CA THR A 50 -10.17 1.20 -0.95
C THR A 50 -10.43 -0.27 -1.26
N LYS A 51 -11.23 -0.56 -2.30
CA LYS A 51 -11.49 -1.94 -2.75
C LYS A 51 -10.19 -2.66 -3.12
N SER A 52 -9.35 -2.02 -3.94
CA SER A 52 -8.07 -2.59 -4.36
C SER A 52 -7.11 -2.81 -3.18
N LEU A 53 -7.10 -1.91 -2.18
CA LEU A 53 -6.29 -2.06 -0.98
C LEU A 53 -6.78 -3.24 -0.12
N LYS A 54 -8.09 -3.39 0.08
CA LYS A 54 -8.69 -4.53 0.80
C LYS A 54 -8.33 -5.87 0.14
N GLU A 55 -8.45 -5.95 -1.18
CA GLU A 55 -8.04 -7.13 -1.96
C GLU A 55 -6.54 -7.42 -1.83
N THR A 56 -5.70 -6.37 -1.88
CA THR A 56 -4.25 -6.52 -1.72
C THR A 56 -3.87 -7.00 -0.32
N VAL A 57 -4.52 -6.48 0.73
CA VAL A 57 -4.30 -6.94 2.11
C VAL A 57 -4.67 -8.42 2.25
N LYS A 58 -5.82 -8.84 1.69
CA LYS A 58 -6.20 -10.25 1.67
C LYS A 58 -5.15 -11.12 0.98
N TRP A 59 -4.65 -10.69 -0.18
CA TRP A 59 -3.60 -11.39 -0.91
C TRP A 59 -2.30 -11.47 -0.10
N ARG A 60 -1.87 -10.38 0.54
CA ARG A 60 -0.66 -10.35 1.38
C ARG A 60 -0.76 -11.30 2.57
N ARG A 61 -1.91 -11.37 3.24
CA ARG A 61 -2.14 -12.34 4.32
C ARG A 61 -2.02 -13.78 3.85
N GLN A 62 -2.55 -14.06 2.66
CA GLN A 62 -2.57 -15.41 2.10
C GLN A 62 -1.19 -15.85 1.62
N TYR A 63 -0.49 -15.00 0.89
CA TYR A 63 0.72 -15.37 0.17
C TYR A 63 2.02 -14.86 0.81
N ARG A 64 1.93 -14.02 1.86
CA ARG A 64 3.05 -13.49 2.64
C ARG A 64 4.26 -13.12 1.76
N PRO A 65 4.17 -12.06 0.94
CA PRO A 65 5.25 -11.70 0.02
C PRO A 65 6.61 -11.52 0.71
N GLU A 66 6.62 -11.16 1.99
CA GLU A 66 7.80 -11.09 2.86
C GLU A 66 8.53 -12.43 3.05
N SER A 67 7.88 -13.57 2.84
CA SER A 67 8.52 -14.89 2.89
C SER A 67 9.09 -15.33 1.54
N ILE A 68 8.92 -14.53 0.49
CA ILE A 68 9.53 -14.80 -0.81
C ILE A 68 11.01 -14.43 -0.71
N CYS A 69 11.83 -15.41 -0.32
CA CYS A 69 13.26 -15.33 -0.46
C CYS A 69 13.64 -15.86 -1.85
N TRP A 70 14.14 -14.99 -2.72
CA TRP A 70 14.95 -15.47 -3.83
C TRP A 70 16.18 -16.10 -3.19
N VAL A 71 16.37 -17.41 -3.37
CA VAL A 71 17.59 -18.11 -2.97
C VAL A 71 18.76 -17.55 -3.79
N LEU A 72 19.26 -16.39 -3.41
CA LEU A 72 20.57 -15.87 -3.81
C LEU A 72 21.69 -16.72 -3.22
N SER A 73 21.37 -17.73 -2.39
CA SER A 73 22.30 -18.74 -1.86
C SER A 73 22.93 -19.65 -2.94
N GLN A 74 22.60 -19.44 -4.21
CA GLN A 74 23.27 -20.09 -5.35
C GLN A 74 24.11 -19.09 -6.18
N ILE A 75 24.18 -17.80 -5.82
CA ILE A 75 25.02 -16.82 -6.51
C ILE A 75 26.30 -16.60 -5.71
N PRO A 76 27.43 -17.24 -6.08
CA PRO A 76 28.71 -16.87 -5.50
C PRO A 76 29.06 -15.42 -5.86
N ASN A 77 29.42 -14.62 -4.85
CA ASN A 77 29.87 -13.23 -4.95
C ASN A 77 28.85 -12.19 -5.43
N GLN A 78 27.78 -11.95 -4.67
CA GLN A 78 27.04 -10.69 -4.78
C GLN A 78 27.14 -9.91 -3.46
N PRO A 79 27.55 -8.62 -3.50
CA PRO A 79 27.63 -7.81 -2.29
C PRO A 79 26.22 -7.65 -1.71
N LEU A 80 26.14 -7.86 -0.40
CA LEU A 80 24.94 -7.64 0.41
C LEU A 80 24.47 -6.20 0.17
N CYS A 81 23.22 -6.07 -0.26
CA CYS A 81 22.52 -4.78 -0.22
C CYS A 81 22.40 -4.28 1.22
#